data_AF-A0A831JRX7-F1
#
_entry.id   AF-A0A831JRX7-F1
#
_cell.length_a   1.000
_cell.length_b   1.000
_cell.length_c   1.000
_cell.angle_alpha   90.00
_cell.angle_beta   90.00
_cell.angle_gamma   90.00
#
_symmetry.space_group_name_H-M   'P 1'
#
loop_
_entity.id
_entity.type
_entity.pdbx_description
1 polymer ?
#
loop_
_entity_poly.entity_id
_entity_poly.type
_entity_poly.pdbx_seq_one_letter_code
_entity_poly.pdbx_strand_id
1 'polypeptide(L)'
;MNLFKKLLPDVVVIVLFALISFAYFYPAVNEGRILAQHDAVAGIGSGREMSEYLEKTGERTRWTNSIFGGMPTYQMSPSYDSTDTLGWI
;
A
#
# COMPACT_ATOMS: atom_id res chain seq x y z
N MET A 1 -34.06 37.99 6.65
CA MET A 1 -32.67 37.89 6.15
C MET A 1 -32.53 36.56 5.40
N ASN A 2 -32.24 36.59 4.10
CA ASN A 2 -32.36 35.41 3.23
C ASN A 2 -31.30 34.34 3.60
N LEU A 3 -31.75 33.18 4.05
CA LEU A 3 -30.92 32.03 4.43
C LEU A 3 -29.94 31.62 3.30
N PHE A 4 -30.39 31.73 2.05
CA PHE A 4 -29.60 31.47 0.85
C PHE A 4 -28.35 32.35 0.73
N LYS A 5 -28.44 33.63 1.13
CA LYS A 5 -27.30 34.55 1.10
C LYS A 5 -26.28 34.26 2.20
N LYS A 6 -26.68 33.55 3.27
CA LYS A 6 -25.78 33.13 4.36
C LYS A 6 -25.03 31.84 4.05
N LEU A 7 -25.67 30.90 3.35
CA LEU A 7 -25.07 29.61 2.99
C LEU A 7 -24.11 29.69 1.79
N LEU A 8 -24.28 30.71 0.94
CA LEU A 8 -23.45 30.93 -0.25
C LEU A 8 -21.93 30.96 0.05
N PRO A 9 -21.41 31.74 1.03
CA PRO A 9 -19.99 31.76 1.33
C PRO A 9 -19.45 30.40 1.79
N ASP A 10 -20.21 29.63 2.58
CA ASP A 10 -19.78 28.33 3.07
C ASP A 10 -19.63 27.32 1.92
N VAL A 11 -20.60 27.29 1.01
CA VAL A 11 -20.55 26.44 -0.19
C VAL A 11 -19.36 26.81 -1.08
N VAL A 12 -19.11 28.11 -1.27
CA VAL A 12 -17.95 28.58 -2.05
C VAL A 12 -16.64 28.11 -1.42
N VAL A 13 -16.51 28.19 -0.09
CA VAL A 13 -15.32 27.75 0.63
C VAL A 13 -15.12 26.24 0.49
N ILE A 14 -16.18 25.44 0.64
CA ILE A 14 -16.11 23.98 0.48
C ILE A 14 -15.64 23.61 -0.94
N VAL A 15 -16.24 24.22 -1.96
CA VAL A 15 -15.86 23.98 -3.37
C VAL A 15 -14.41 24.41 -3.61
N LEU A 16 -14.00 25.56 -3.07
CA LEU A 16 -12.63 26.05 -3.19
C LEU A 16 -11.62 25.06 -2.57
N PHE A 17 -11.88 24.58 -1.36
CA PHE A 17 -11.01 23.59 -0.72
C PHE A 17 -10.96 22.28 -1.50
N ALA A 18 -12.10 21.79 -2.00
CA ALA A 18 -12.15 20.60 -2.83
C ALA A 18 -11.31 20.76 -4.11
N LEU A 19 -11.40 21.92 -4.77
CA LEU A 19 -10.60 22.23 -5.96
C LEU A 19 -9.10 22.32 -5.65
N ILE A 20 -8.72 22.97 -4.54
CA ILE A 20 -7.31 23.07 -4.13
C ILE A 20 -6.75 21.68 -3.81
N SER A 21 -7.48 20.86 -3.04
CA SER A 21 -7.08 19.48 -2.75
C SER A 21 -6.93 18.67 -4.03
N PHE A 22 -7.90 18.75 -4.94
CA PHE A 22 -7.83 18.04 -6.22
C PHE A 22 -6.64 18.50 -7.07
N ALA A 23 -6.38 19.81 -7.17
CA ALA A 23 -5.24 20.34 -7.92
C ALA A 23 -3.89 19.88 -7.34
N TYR A 24 -3.76 19.87 -6.00
CA TYR A 24 -2.55 19.40 -5.33
C TYR A 24 -2.33 17.90 -5.53
N PHE A 25 -3.38 17.09 -5.41
CA PHE A 25 -3.33 15.63 -5.58
C PHE A 25 -3.56 15.16 -7.04
N TYR A 26 -3.64 16.08 -8.01
CA TYR A 26 -3.91 15.76 -9.41
C TYR A 26 -2.96 14.69 -9.99
N PRO A 27 -1.62 14.75 -9.76
CA PRO A 27 -0.72 13.71 -10.26
C PRO A 27 -0.96 12.35 -9.60
N ALA A 28 -1.30 12.33 -8.32
CA ALA A 28 -1.58 11.09 -7.60
C ALA A 28 -2.90 10.45 -8.06
N VAL A 29 -3.94 11.27 -8.28
CA VAL A 29 -5.29 10.81 -8.65
C VAL A 29 -5.39 10.43 -10.13
N ASN A 30 -4.85 11.25 -11.03
CA ASN A 30 -5.05 11.07 -12.48
C ASN A 30 -3.93 10.28 -13.15
N GLU A 31 -2.69 10.41 -12.67
CA GLU A 31 -1.53 9.73 -13.27
C GLU A 31 -1.18 8.44 -12.52
N GLY A 32 -1.89 8.13 -11.43
CA GLY A 32 -1.65 6.94 -10.61
C GLY A 32 -0.25 6.88 -10.02
N ARG A 33 0.44 8.02 -9.92
CA ARG A 33 1.80 8.08 -9.36
C ARG A 33 1.74 7.82 -7.88
N ILE A 34 1.95 6.56 -7.51
CA ILE A 34 2.15 6.16 -6.12
C ILE A 34 3.58 6.56 -5.74
N LEU A 35 3.72 7.25 -4.61
CA LEU A 35 5.05 7.54 -4.08
C LEU A 35 5.69 6.22 -3.67
N ALA A 36 6.72 5.80 -4.42
CA ALA A 36 7.53 4.64 -4.07
C ALA A 36 8.36 4.98 -2.81
N GLN A 37 7.77 4.76 -1.64
CA GLN A 37 8.46 4.95 -0.38
C GLN A 37 9.60 3.94 -0.29
N HIS A 38 10.75 4.39 0.20
CA HIS A 38 11.95 3.55 0.31
C HIS A 38 11.65 2.23 1.04
N ASP A 39 10.87 2.29 2.12
CA ASP A 39 10.50 1.11 2.91
C ASP A 39 9.57 0.15 2.15
N ALA A 40 8.66 0.67 1.33
CA ALA A 40 7.80 -0.16 0.49
C ALA A 40 8.61 -0.88 -0.59
N VAL A 41 9.53 -0.16 -1.24
CA VAL A 41 10.43 -0.75 -2.26
C VAL A 41 11.35 -1.79 -1.63
N ALA A 42 11.93 -1.49 -0.46
CA ALA A 42 12.77 -2.42 0.28
C ALA A 42 11.99 -3.67 0.72
N GLY A 43 10.73 -3.51 1.15
CA GLY A 43 9.84 -4.63 1.50
C GLY A 43 9.49 -5.53 0.31
N ILE A 44 9.24 -4.94 -0.87
CA ILE A 44 9.03 -5.72 -2.10
C ILE A 44 10.30 -6.49 -2.47
N GLY A 45 11.46 -5.84 -2.34
CA GLY A 45 12.76 -6.47 -2.60
C GLY A 45 13.05 -7.64 -1.66
N SER A 46 12.77 -7.49 -0.37
CA SER A 46 13.02 -8.53 0.64
C SER A 46 12.17 -9.78 0.41
N GLY A 47 10.90 -9.62 -0.01
CA GLY A 47 10.01 -10.75 -0.29
C GLY A 47 10.29 -11.49 -1.61
N ARG A 48 11.12 -10.92 -2.51
CA ARG A 48 11.27 -11.43 -3.88
C ARG A 48 11.81 -12.86 -3.94
N GLU A 49 12.84 -13.17 -3.16
CA GLU A 49 13.44 -14.52 -3.10
C GLU A 49 12.40 -15.56 -2.61
N MET A 50 11.58 -15.19 -1.62
CA MET A 50 10.56 -16.08 -1.08
C MET A 50 9.51 -16.43 -2.13
N SER A 51 9.02 -15.43 -2.87
CA SER A 51 8.04 -15.64 -3.93
C SER A 51 8.62 -16.50 -5.06
N GLU A 52 9.85 -16.22 -5.49
CA GLU A 52 10.50 -17.01 -6.55
C GLU A 52 10.79 -18.45 -6.12
N TYR A 53 11.11 -18.68 -4.85
CA TYR A 53 11.29 -20.03 -4.31
C TYR A 53 9.96 -20.80 -4.34
N LEU A 54 8.88 -20.17 -3.85
CA LEU A 54 7.54 -20.76 -3.85
C LEU A 54 7.06 -21.10 -5.27
N GLU A 55 7.27 -20.21 -6.24
CA GLU A 55 6.92 -20.46 -7.64
C GLU A 55 7.68 -21.65 -8.25
N LYS A 56 8.94 -21.87 -7.85
CA LYS A 56 9.81 -22.93 -8.40
C LYS A 56 9.60 -24.28 -7.73
N THR A 57 9.39 -24.31 -6.42
CA THR A 57 9.36 -25.56 -5.64
C THR A 57 7.95 -25.94 -5.20
N GLY A 58 7.01 -24.99 -5.18
CA GLY A 58 5.71 -25.16 -4.55
C GLY A 58 5.77 -25.10 -3.01
N GLU A 59 6.94 -24.91 -2.42
CA GLU A 59 7.13 -24.85 -0.97
C GLU A 59 7.51 -23.43 -0.51
N ARG A 60 7.09 -23.06 0.70
CA ARG A 60 7.45 -21.77 1.31
C ARG A 60 8.83 -21.88 1.95
N THR A 61 9.78 -21.00 1.60
CA THR A 61 11.09 -20.99 2.26
C THR A 61 11.00 -20.43 3.69
N ARG A 62 11.73 -21.08 4.62
CA ARG A 62 11.87 -20.64 6.02
C ARG A 62 13.08 -19.71 6.24
N TRP A 63 13.90 -19.52 5.21
CA TRP A 63 15.11 -18.71 5.24
C TRP A 63 15.26 -17.93 3.93
N THR A 64 15.62 -16.66 4.02
CA THR A 64 16.03 -15.85 2.86
C THR A 64 17.52 -15.56 2.97
N ASN A 65 18.24 -15.60 1.86
CA ASN A 65 19.65 -15.18 1.77
C ASN A 65 19.79 -13.71 1.32
N SER A 66 18.70 -13.11 0.84
CA SER A 66 18.67 -11.75 0.29
C SER A 66 18.77 -10.63 1.33
N ILE A 67 18.64 -10.94 2.62
CA ILE A 67 18.67 -9.95 3.71
C ILE A 67 19.86 -10.22 4.62
N PHE A 68 20.85 -9.30 4.65
CA PHE A 68 21.99 -9.28 5.58
C PHE A 68 22.71 -10.62 5.79
N GLY A 69 22.99 -11.37 4.72
CA GLY A 69 23.67 -12.69 4.80
C GLY A 69 22.75 -13.84 5.23
N GLY A 70 21.51 -13.52 5.54
CA GLY A 70 20.39 -14.42 5.66
C GLY A 70 19.54 -14.13 6.89
N MET A 71 18.22 -14.34 6.78
CA MET A 71 17.31 -14.24 7.93
C MET A 71 16.16 -15.25 7.84
N PRO A 72 15.55 -15.61 8.98
CA PRO A 72 14.31 -16.38 8.97
C PRO A 72 13.12 -15.59 8.42
N THR A 73 12.30 -16.24 7.59
CA THR A 73 11.18 -15.58 6.89
C THR A 73 9.95 -15.32 7.75
N TYR A 74 9.85 -15.95 8.93
CA TYR A 74 8.72 -15.76 9.85
C TYR A 74 8.63 -14.33 10.41
N GLN A 75 9.71 -13.53 10.35
CA GLN A 75 9.71 -12.11 10.76
C GLN A 75 9.31 -11.16 9.63
N MET A 76 9.19 -11.66 8.39
CA MET A 76 8.91 -10.85 7.20
C MET A 76 7.47 -11.03 6.73
N SER A 77 7.14 -12.25 6.30
CA SER A 77 5.82 -12.63 5.82
C SER A 77 5.54 -14.04 6.34
N PRO A 78 5.24 -14.16 7.65
CA PRO A 78 4.92 -15.45 8.25
C PRO A 78 3.72 -16.02 7.54
N SER A 79 3.90 -17.22 6.98
CA SER A 79 2.83 -17.88 6.28
C SER A 79 2.89 -19.37 6.55
N TYR A 80 1.74 -19.89 7.01
CA TYR A 80 1.60 -21.22 7.58
C TYR A 80 0.39 -21.89 6.97
N ASP A 81 0.47 -23.19 6.73
CA ASP A 81 -0.65 -23.96 6.18
C ASP A 81 -1.89 -23.89 7.10
N SER A 82 -1.66 -23.71 8.41
CA SER A 82 -2.72 -23.50 9.40
C SER A 82 -3.60 -22.27 9.13
N THR A 83 -3.08 -21.26 8.42
CA THR A 83 -3.84 -20.07 8.04
C THR A 83 -4.63 -20.21 6.73
N ASP A 84 -4.41 -21.28 5.96
CA ASP A 84 -5.10 -21.47 4.68
C ASP A 84 -6.62 -21.61 4.86
N THR A 85 -7.06 -22.17 6.00
CA THR A 85 -8.48 -22.27 6.35
C THR A 85 -9.13 -20.93 6.69
N LEU A 86 -8.35 -19.95 7.18
CA LEU A 86 -8.81 -18.60 7.52
C LEU A 86 -8.87 -17.68 6.28
N GLY A 87 -8.02 -17.90 5.27
CA GLY A 87 -8.00 -17.10 4.05
C GLY A 87 -9.23 -17.29 3.15
N TRP A 88 -10.06 -18.29 3.44
CA TRP A 88 -11.29 -18.58 2.69
C TRP A 88 -12.56 -17.98 3.31
N ILE A 89 -12.45 -17.43 4.52
CA ILE A 89 -13.52 -16.69 5.22
C ILE A 89 -13.33 -15.19 4.93
#